data_AF-A0A5E4CNJ2-F1
#
_entry.id   AF-A0A5E4CNJ2-F1
#
_cell.length_a   1.000
_cell.length_b   1.000
_cell.length_c   1.000
_cell.angle_alpha   90.00
_cell.angle_beta   90.00
_cell.angle_gamma   90.00
#
_symmetry.space_group_name_H-M   'P 1'
#
loop_
_entity.id
_entity.type
_entity.pdbx_description
1 polymer ?
#
loop_
_entity_poly.entity_id
_entity_poly.type
_entity_poly.pdbx_seq_one_letter_code
_entity_poly.pdbx_strand_id
1 'polypeptide(L)'
;MQPPPRKVKVTQELKNIQVEQMTKLQAKHQAECDLLEDMRTFSQKKAAIEREYAQGIQKLASQYLKRDWPGIKADDRNDYRSMYPVWKSFLEGTMQVAQSRINICENYKNFISEPARTVRSLKEQQLKRCVDQLTKIQTELQETVKDLAKGKKKYFETEQMAHAVREKADIEAKSKLSLFQSRISLQKASVKLKARRSECNSKATHARNDYLLTLAAANAHQDRYYQTDLVNIMKALDGNVYDHLKDYLIAFSRTELETCQTVQNTFQFLLENSSKVVRDYNLQLFLQENAVFHKPQPFQFQPCDSDTSRQLESETGTTEEHSLNKEARKWATRVAREHKNIVHQQRVSVVESWPHSA
;
A
#
# COMPACT_ATOMS: atom_id res chain seq x y z
N MET A 1 -28.22 -37.34 -41.97
CA MET A 1 -27.25 -36.44 -42.63
C MET A 1 -27.32 -35.08 -41.95
N GLN A 2 -26.31 -34.70 -41.17
CA GLN A 2 -26.21 -33.32 -40.68
C GLN A 2 -25.96 -32.40 -41.88
N PRO A 3 -26.63 -31.24 -41.99
CA PRO A 3 -26.29 -30.26 -43.00
C PRO A 3 -24.82 -29.82 -42.80
N PRO A 4 -24.05 -29.61 -43.88
CA PRO A 4 -22.67 -29.18 -43.76
C PRO A 4 -22.61 -27.87 -42.95
N PRO A 5 -21.62 -27.71 -42.05
CA PRO A 5 -21.53 -26.51 -41.22
C PRO A 5 -21.54 -25.28 -42.13
N ARG A 6 -22.49 -24.37 -41.87
CA ARG A 6 -22.63 -23.11 -42.61
C ARG A 6 -21.28 -22.39 -42.51
N LYS A 7 -20.53 -22.32 -43.62
CA LYS A 7 -19.29 -21.52 -43.70
C LYS A 7 -19.66 -20.08 -43.33
N VAL A 8 -19.22 -19.65 -42.15
CA VAL A 8 -19.48 -18.29 -41.67
C VAL A 8 -18.82 -17.33 -42.64
N LYS A 9 -19.50 -16.23 -42.98
CA LYS A 9 -18.94 -15.22 -43.88
C LYS A 9 -17.76 -14.57 -43.17
N VAL A 10 -16.63 -14.37 -43.86
CA VAL A 10 -15.42 -13.71 -43.32
C VAL A 10 -15.73 -12.36 -42.63
N THR A 11 -16.70 -11.60 -43.17
CA THR A 11 -17.17 -10.35 -42.55
C THR A 11 -17.82 -10.54 -41.18
N GLN A 12 -18.49 -11.68 -40.95
CA GLN A 12 -19.11 -12.01 -39.67
C GLN A 12 -18.07 -12.52 -38.66
N GLU A 13 -17.10 -13.32 -39.12
CA GLU A 13 -15.99 -13.78 -38.28
C GLU A 13 -15.19 -12.59 -37.74
N LEU A 14 -14.85 -11.62 -38.61
CA LEU A 14 -14.18 -10.38 -38.20
C LEU A 14 -14.98 -9.62 -37.13
N LYS A 15 -16.30 -9.45 -37.34
CA LYS A 15 -17.16 -8.76 -36.38
C LYS A 15 -17.17 -9.46 -35.01
N ASN A 16 -17.26 -10.78 -35.01
CA ASN A 16 -17.24 -11.56 -33.77
C ASN A 16 -15.93 -11.36 -33.00
N ILE A 17 -14.79 -11.41 -33.70
CA ILE A 17 -13.46 -11.16 -33.11
C ILE A 17 -13.37 -9.73 -32.55
N GLN A 18 -13.86 -8.74 -33.28
CA GLN A 18 -13.82 -7.34 -32.85
C GLN A 18 -14.68 -7.07 -31.61
N VAL A 19 -15.84 -7.71 -31.52
CA VAL A 19 -16.68 -7.68 -30.31
C VAL A 19 -15.94 -8.30 -29.13
N GLU A 20 -15.31 -9.46 -29.32
CA GLU A 20 -14.54 -10.10 -28.26
C GLU A 20 -13.36 -9.23 -27.81
N GLN A 21 -12.63 -8.61 -28.74
CA GLN A 21 -11.54 -7.67 -28.44
C GLN A 21 -12.04 -6.50 -27.59
N MET A 22 -13.19 -5.91 -27.94
CA MET A 22 -13.80 -4.83 -27.16
C MET A 22 -14.15 -5.30 -25.74
N THR A 23 -14.80 -6.46 -25.61
CA THR A 23 -15.14 -7.04 -24.30
C THR A 23 -13.91 -7.29 -23.44
N LYS A 24 -12.82 -7.81 -24.02
CA LYS A 24 -11.59 -8.07 -23.27
C LYS A 24 -10.89 -6.77 -22.82
N LEU A 25 -10.90 -5.73 -23.65
CA LEU A 25 -10.37 -4.42 -23.26
C LEU A 25 -11.19 -3.77 -22.15
N GLN A 26 -12.52 -3.84 -22.22
CA GLN A 26 -13.41 -3.36 -21.16
C GLN A 26 -13.19 -4.14 -19.86
N ALA A 27 -13.02 -5.46 -19.92
CA ALA A 27 -12.73 -6.29 -18.75
C ALA A 27 -11.37 -5.93 -18.12
N LYS A 28 -10.31 -5.73 -18.93
CA LYS A 28 -9.01 -5.26 -18.45
C LYS A 28 -9.14 -3.92 -17.72
N HIS A 29 -9.84 -2.97 -18.34
CA HIS A 29 -10.08 -1.66 -17.75
C HIS A 29 -10.83 -1.77 -16.40
N GLN A 30 -11.88 -2.61 -16.35
CA GLN A 30 -12.65 -2.80 -15.12
C GLN A 30 -11.78 -3.36 -13.99
N ALA A 31 -10.95 -4.38 -14.27
CA ALA A 31 -10.05 -4.96 -13.29
C ALA A 31 -9.06 -3.93 -12.70
N GLU A 32 -8.58 -2.99 -13.52
CA GLU A 32 -7.71 -1.90 -13.04
C GLU A 32 -8.46 -0.88 -12.19
N CYS A 33 -9.71 -0.56 -12.55
CA CYS A 33 -10.58 0.30 -11.73
C CYS A 33 -10.92 -0.35 -10.39
N ASP A 34 -11.16 -1.66 -10.37
CA ASP A 34 -11.42 -2.43 -9.15
C ASP A 34 -10.18 -2.42 -8.25
N LEU A 35 -8.98 -2.63 -8.79
CA LEU A 35 -7.74 -2.55 -8.02
C LEU A 35 -7.50 -1.16 -7.41
N LEU A 36 -7.82 -0.08 -8.14
CA LEU A 36 -7.76 1.29 -7.61
C LEU A 36 -8.74 1.48 -6.44
N GLU A 37 -9.95 0.92 -6.55
CA GLU A 37 -10.94 0.98 -5.47
C GLU A 37 -10.54 0.14 -4.25
N ASP A 38 -9.90 -1.01 -4.47
CA ASP A 38 -9.37 -1.87 -3.40
C ASP A 38 -8.29 -1.12 -2.61
N MET A 39 -7.30 -0.55 -3.29
CA MET A 39 -6.23 0.22 -2.63
C MET A 39 -6.80 1.43 -1.86
N ARG A 40 -7.76 2.13 -2.46
CA ARG A 40 -8.46 3.25 -1.82
C ARG A 40 -9.20 2.80 -0.56
N THR A 41 -10.05 1.78 -0.66
CA THR A 41 -10.85 1.29 0.47
C THR A 41 -9.97 0.74 1.59
N PHE A 42 -8.92 -0.01 1.23
CA PHE A 42 -7.94 -0.51 2.19
C PHE A 42 -7.25 0.63 2.92
N SER A 43 -6.78 1.67 2.22
CA SER A 43 -6.12 2.83 2.82
C SER A 43 -7.02 3.57 3.82
N GLN A 44 -8.31 3.72 3.50
CA GLN A 44 -9.29 4.36 4.39
C GLN A 44 -9.53 3.54 5.66
N LYS A 45 -9.72 2.23 5.52
CA LYS A 45 -9.92 1.32 6.66
C LYS A 45 -8.68 1.28 7.55
N LYS A 46 -7.50 1.18 6.96
CA LYS A 46 -6.22 1.20 7.68
C LYS A 46 -6.05 2.51 8.46
N ALA A 47 -6.32 3.67 7.83
CA ALA A 47 -6.25 4.97 8.51
C ALA A 47 -7.26 5.09 9.67
N ALA A 48 -8.46 4.53 9.52
CA ALA A 48 -9.46 4.52 10.60
C ALA A 48 -8.97 3.71 11.80
N ILE A 49 -8.44 2.51 11.57
CA ILE A 49 -7.90 1.62 12.61
C ILE A 49 -6.72 2.29 13.35
N GLU A 50 -5.76 2.86 12.62
CA GLU A 50 -4.61 3.55 13.24
C GLU A 50 -5.06 4.72 14.11
N ARG A 51 -6.07 5.49 13.65
CA ARG A 51 -6.62 6.61 14.42
C ARG A 51 -7.31 6.15 15.69
N GLU A 52 -8.11 5.09 15.62
CA GLU A 52 -8.79 4.51 16.79
C GLU A 52 -7.77 4.00 17.83
N TYR A 53 -6.76 3.26 17.37
CA TYR A 53 -5.65 2.81 18.20
C TYR A 53 -4.95 3.98 18.90
N ALA A 54 -4.56 4.99 18.13
CA ALA A 54 -3.86 6.16 18.65
C ALA A 54 -4.71 6.95 19.65
N GLN A 55 -6.01 7.14 19.38
CA GLN A 55 -6.94 7.80 20.31
C GLN A 55 -7.10 7.00 21.62
N GLY A 56 -7.13 5.67 21.54
CA GLY A 56 -7.14 4.79 22.71
C GLY A 56 -5.90 5.01 23.60
N ILE A 57 -4.71 5.06 22.99
CA ILE A 57 -3.45 5.33 23.70
C ILE A 57 -3.42 6.75 24.29
N GLN A 58 -3.87 7.77 23.54
CA GLN A 58 -3.97 9.14 24.07
C GLN A 58 -4.88 9.20 25.29
N LYS A 59 -6.04 8.55 25.24
CA LYS A 59 -7.00 8.50 26.35
C LYS A 59 -6.40 7.81 27.57
N LEU A 60 -5.63 6.74 27.38
CA LEU A 60 -4.93 6.04 28.45
C LEU A 60 -3.89 6.93 29.11
N ALA A 61 -2.93 7.45 28.34
CA ALA A 61 -1.84 8.27 28.87
C ALA A 61 -2.35 9.56 29.55
N SER A 62 -3.36 10.22 28.95
CA SER A 62 -3.98 11.42 29.52
C SER A 62 -4.61 11.19 30.89
N GLN A 63 -5.11 9.98 31.20
CA GLN A 63 -5.69 9.70 32.51
C GLN A 63 -4.63 9.75 33.62
N TYR A 64 -3.43 9.23 33.35
CA TYR A 64 -2.35 9.19 34.32
C TYR A 64 -1.61 10.54 34.44
N LEU A 65 -1.57 11.32 33.35
CA LEU A 65 -0.96 12.66 33.37
C LEU A 65 -1.75 13.69 34.19
N LYS A 66 -3.02 13.44 34.48
CA LYS A 66 -3.84 14.28 35.38
C LYS A 66 -3.56 14.05 36.85
N ARG A 67 -2.77 13.03 37.21
CA ARG A 67 -2.44 12.74 38.61
C ARG A 67 -1.34 13.67 39.09
N ASP A 68 -1.50 14.16 40.32
CA ASP A 68 -0.43 14.88 41.02
C ASP A 68 0.59 13.87 41.57
N TRP A 69 1.87 14.17 41.35
CA TRP A 69 2.98 13.35 41.80
C TRP A 69 3.86 14.15 42.76
N PRO A 70 4.27 13.58 43.91
CA PRO A 70 5.14 14.26 44.87
C PRO A 70 6.47 14.70 44.24
N GLY A 71 6.99 15.85 44.66
CA GLY A 71 8.33 16.31 44.29
C GLY A 71 8.53 16.78 42.84
N ILE A 72 7.48 16.83 41.99
CA ILE A 72 7.59 17.44 40.65
C ILE A 72 7.44 18.96 40.78
N LYS A 73 8.56 19.69 40.79
CA LYS A 73 8.57 21.16 40.66
C LYS A 73 8.49 21.58 39.20
N ALA A 74 7.90 22.74 38.92
CA ALA A 74 7.69 23.24 37.55
C ALA A 74 8.99 23.46 36.75
N ASP A 75 10.12 23.59 37.45
CA ASP A 75 11.46 23.91 36.93
C ASP A 75 12.33 22.65 36.68
N ASP A 76 11.98 21.49 37.25
CA ASP A 76 12.77 20.24 37.17
C ASP A 76 12.47 19.40 35.91
N ARG A 77 12.01 20.02 34.83
CA ARG A 77 11.45 19.31 33.64
C ARG A 77 12.43 18.36 32.94
N ASN A 78 13.72 18.46 33.23
CA ASN A 78 14.79 17.66 32.62
C ASN A 78 15.63 16.86 33.64
N ASP A 79 15.24 16.81 34.91
CA ASP A 79 15.97 16.02 35.90
C ASP A 79 15.43 14.58 35.98
N TYR A 80 16.02 13.70 35.18
CA TYR A 80 15.65 12.29 35.07
C TYR A 80 16.28 11.39 36.15
N ARG A 81 16.82 11.98 37.23
CA ARG A 81 17.35 11.21 38.38
C ARG A 81 16.27 10.78 39.36
N SER A 82 15.10 11.42 39.33
CA SER A 82 13.93 11.07 40.14
C SER A 82 12.92 10.21 39.37
N MET A 83 12.20 9.33 40.09
CA MET A 83 11.26 8.39 39.47
C MET A 83 10.03 9.08 38.86
N TYR A 84 9.50 10.11 39.52
CA TYR A 84 8.26 10.76 39.09
C TYR A 84 8.40 11.57 37.79
N PRO A 85 9.45 12.40 37.58
CA PRO A 85 9.69 13.06 36.29
C PRO A 85 9.92 12.07 35.13
N VAL A 86 10.61 10.96 35.36
CA VAL A 86 10.81 9.91 34.35
C VAL A 86 9.50 9.26 33.94
N TRP A 87 8.65 8.89 34.91
CA TRP A 87 7.33 8.34 34.62
C TRP A 87 6.45 9.33 33.84
N LYS A 88 6.45 10.60 34.26
CA LYS A 88 5.73 11.67 33.55
C LYS A 88 6.23 11.80 32.10
N SER A 89 7.54 11.84 31.89
CA SER A 89 8.14 11.92 30.55
C SER A 89 7.77 10.72 29.67
N PHE A 90 7.72 9.51 30.25
CA PHE A 90 7.26 8.31 29.54
C PHE A 90 5.81 8.42 29.05
N LEU A 91 4.92 8.93 29.90
CA LEU A 91 3.51 9.17 29.54
C LEU A 91 3.37 10.26 28.47
N GLU A 92 4.14 11.35 28.58
CA GLU A 92 4.17 12.44 27.59
C GLU A 92 4.68 11.95 26.22
N GLY A 93 5.76 11.18 26.19
CA GLY A 93 6.27 10.58 24.95
C GLY A 93 5.29 9.57 24.34
N THR A 94 4.57 8.81 25.18
CA THR A 94 3.48 7.94 24.72
C THR A 94 2.36 8.74 24.05
N MET A 95 1.96 9.88 24.62
CA MET A 95 0.99 10.78 23.98
C MET A 95 1.52 11.38 22.68
N GLN A 96 2.79 11.77 22.63
CA GLN A 96 3.43 12.34 21.44
C GLN A 96 3.43 11.34 20.28
N VAL A 97 3.79 10.08 20.53
CA VAL A 97 3.75 9.02 19.52
C VAL A 97 2.33 8.79 19.02
N ALA A 98 1.36 8.75 19.92
CA ALA A 98 -0.04 8.58 19.55
C ALA A 98 -0.56 9.76 18.70
N GLN A 99 -0.24 11.00 19.07
CA GLN A 99 -0.59 12.17 18.25
C GLN A 99 0.08 12.12 16.87
N SER A 100 1.35 11.71 16.82
CA SER A 100 2.09 11.58 15.56
C SER A 100 1.46 10.52 14.65
N ARG A 101 1.00 9.39 15.20
CA ARG A 101 0.26 8.36 14.46
C ARG A 101 -1.03 8.91 13.82
N ILE A 102 -1.79 9.73 14.55
CA ILE A 102 -3.00 10.37 14.00
C ILE A 102 -2.63 11.26 12.80
N ASN A 103 -1.57 12.05 12.92
CA ASN A 103 -1.14 12.94 11.85
C ASN A 103 -0.60 12.17 10.64
N ILE A 104 0.29 11.19 10.86
CA ILE A 104 0.92 10.39 9.81
C ILE A 104 -0.13 9.53 9.08
N CYS A 105 -1.14 9.01 9.76
CA CYS A 105 -2.16 8.18 9.10
C CYS A 105 -3.01 8.96 8.09
N GLU A 106 -3.02 10.30 8.13
CA GLU A 106 -3.64 11.13 7.07
C GLU A 106 -2.93 10.95 5.72
N ASN A 107 -1.68 10.49 5.70
CA ASN A 107 -0.93 10.18 4.48
C ASN A 107 -1.65 9.10 3.64
N TYR A 108 -2.31 8.13 4.28
CA TYR A 108 -3.14 7.15 3.57
C TYR A 108 -4.29 7.82 2.81
N LYS A 109 -4.90 8.86 3.39
CA LYS A 109 -5.95 9.61 2.72
C LYS A 109 -5.39 10.46 1.59
N ASN A 110 -4.36 11.25 1.90
CA ASN A 110 -3.84 12.30 1.03
C ASN A 110 -3.04 11.78 -0.16
N PHE A 111 -2.28 10.70 0.01
CA PHE A 111 -1.40 10.15 -1.03
C PHE A 111 -1.97 8.91 -1.72
N ILE A 112 -3.04 8.30 -1.18
CA ILE A 112 -3.61 7.07 -1.72
C ILE A 112 -5.11 7.23 -1.99
N SER A 113 -5.94 7.37 -0.94
CA SER A 113 -7.41 7.37 -1.09
C SER A 113 -7.92 8.42 -2.08
N GLU A 114 -7.56 9.69 -1.87
CA GLU A 114 -8.06 10.79 -2.71
C GLU A 114 -7.45 10.76 -4.12
N PRO A 115 -6.13 10.55 -4.30
CA PRO A 115 -5.54 10.35 -5.63
C PRO A 115 -6.12 9.16 -6.38
N ALA A 116 -6.31 8.00 -5.74
CA ALA A 116 -6.85 6.81 -6.40
C ALA A 116 -8.28 7.04 -6.91
N ARG A 117 -9.11 7.75 -6.14
CA ARG A 117 -10.45 8.18 -6.61
C ARG A 117 -10.36 9.02 -7.89
N THR A 118 -9.43 9.99 -7.92
CA THR A 118 -9.23 10.87 -9.07
C THR A 118 -8.73 10.08 -10.30
N VAL A 119 -7.72 9.23 -10.12
CA VAL A 119 -7.16 8.39 -11.19
C VAL A 119 -8.22 7.45 -11.76
N ARG A 120 -9.04 6.85 -10.91
CA ARG A 120 -10.16 6.00 -11.35
C ARG A 120 -11.15 6.78 -12.23
N SER A 121 -11.55 7.98 -11.81
CA SER A 121 -12.44 8.84 -12.63
C SER A 121 -11.82 9.21 -13.98
N LEU A 122 -10.52 9.51 -14.02
CA LEU A 122 -9.80 9.78 -15.27
C LEU A 122 -9.75 8.54 -16.17
N LYS A 123 -9.52 7.35 -15.60
CA LYS A 123 -9.59 6.09 -16.35
C LYS A 123 -10.97 5.89 -16.98
N GLU A 124 -12.06 6.12 -16.26
CA GLU A 124 -13.43 5.98 -16.80
C GLU A 124 -13.66 6.89 -18.03
N GLN A 125 -13.12 8.11 -18.01
CA GLN A 125 -13.15 9.01 -19.16
C GLN A 125 -12.28 8.51 -20.32
N GLN A 126 -11.10 7.97 -20.01
CA GLN A 126 -10.18 7.40 -20.99
C GLN A 126 -10.80 6.20 -21.72
N LEU A 127 -11.54 5.33 -21.00
CA LEU A 127 -12.24 4.19 -21.60
C LEU A 127 -13.19 4.67 -22.70
N LYS A 128 -14.02 5.68 -22.42
CA LYS A 128 -14.99 6.20 -23.40
C LYS A 128 -14.30 6.62 -24.69
N ARG A 129 -13.21 7.40 -24.58
CA ARG A 129 -12.41 7.84 -25.74
C ARG A 129 -11.81 6.66 -26.51
N CYS A 130 -11.24 5.68 -25.82
CA CYS A 130 -10.68 4.49 -26.44
C CYS A 130 -11.74 3.64 -27.15
N VAL A 131 -12.92 3.47 -26.54
CA VAL A 131 -14.04 2.72 -27.14
C VAL A 131 -14.55 3.42 -28.40
N ASP A 132 -14.74 4.73 -28.36
CA ASP A 132 -15.20 5.51 -29.52
C ASP A 132 -14.19 5.42 -30.69
N GLN A 133 -12.90 5.59 -30.37
CA GLN A 133 -11.83 5.51 -31.36
C GLN A 133 -11.69 4.10 -31.95
N LEU A 134 -11.70 3.06 -31.10
CA LEU A 134 -11.60 1.67 -31.55
C LEU A 134 -12.82 1.28 -32.41
N THR A 135 -14.02 1.71 -32.04
CA THR A 135 -15.24 1.45 -32.82
C THR A 135 -15.13 2.03 -34.23
N LYS A 136 -14.60 3.25 -34.37
CA LYS A 136 -14.36 3.88 -35.67
C LYS A 136 -13.37 3.07 -36.51
N ILE A 137 -12.22 2.73 -35.93
CA ILE A 137 -11.17 1.94 -36.60
C ILE A 137 -11.70 0.57 -37.04
N GLN A 138 -12.43 -0.12 -36.15
CA GLN A 138 -13.02 -1.42 -36.46
C GLN A 138 -14.06 -1.33 -37.59
N THR A 139 -14.85 -0.25 -37.63
CA THR A 139 -15.83 0.00 -38.71
C THR A 139 -15.14 0.21 -40.06
N GLU A 140 -14.04 0.98 -40.10
CA GLU A 140 -13.25 1.20 -41.31
C GLU A 140 -12.65 -0.12 -41.85
N LEU A 141 -12.15 -0.99 -40.97
CA LEU A 141 -11.67 -2.32 -41.34
C LEU A 141 -12.81 -3.22 -41.84
N GLN A 142 -13.98 -3.18 -41.19
CA GLN A 142 -15.15 -3.95 -41.62
C GLN A 142 -15.60 -3.57 -43.05
N GLU A 143 -15.62 -2.27 -43.39
CA GLU A 143 -15.96 -1.84 -44.75
C GLU A 143 -14.91 -2.29 -45.78
N THR A 144 -13.61 -2.26 -45.41
CA THR A 144 -12.54 -2.80 -46.27
C THR A 144 -12.73 -4.30 -46.56
N VAL A 145 -13.04 -5.10 -45.54
CA VAL A 145 -13.28 -6.55 -45.70
C VAL A 145 -14.59 -6.85 -46.43
N LYS A 146 -15.59 -5.97 -46.31
CA LYS A 146 -16.84 -6.05 -47.09
C LYS A 146 -16.57 -5.82 -48.58
N ASP A 147 -15.70 -4.88 -48.94
CA ASP A 147 -15.32 -4.66 -50.33
C ASP A 147 -14.50 -5.83 -50.90
N LEU A 148 -13.61 -6.42 -50.09
CA LEU A 148 -12.96 -7.70 -50.43
C LEU A 148 -13.99 -8.81 -50.74
N ALA A 149 -15.01 -8.96 -49.89
CA ALA A 149 -16.04 -9.97 -50.08
C ALA A 149 -16.88 -9.73 -51.36
N LYS A 150 -17.19 -8.46 -51.68
CA LYS A 150 -17.84 -8.08 -52.95
C LYS A 150 -16.95 -8.39 -54.14
N GLY A 151 -15.67 -8.01 -54.09
CA GLY A 151 -14.68 -8.27 -55.13
C GLY A 151 -14.55 -9.77 -55.42
N LYS A 152 -14.44 -10.59 -54.37
CA LYS A 152 -14.43 -12.06 -54.48
C LYS A 152 -15.70 -12.58 -55.15
N LYS A 153 -16.89 -12.13 -54.72
CA LYS A 153 -18.16 -12.58 -55.29
C LYS A 153 -18.23 -12.27 -56.79
N LYS A 154 -17.92 -11.02 -57.20
CA LYS A 154 -17.91 -10.58 -58.60
C LYS A 154 -16.91 -11.38 -59.44
N TYR A 155 -15.72 -11.66 -58.91
CA TYR A 155 -14.74 -12.51 -59.58
C TYR A 155 -15.27 -13.93 -59.82
N PHE A 156 -15.84 -14.57 -58.80
CA PHE A 156 -16.37 -15.93 -58.93
C PHE A 156 -17.52 -16.01 -59.95
N GLU A 157 -18.44 -15.05 -59.92
CA GLU A 157 -19.56 -14.99 -60.88
C GLU A 157 -19.09 -14.79 -62.32
N THR A 158 -18.14 -13.87 -62.55
CA THR A 158 -17.62 -13.58 -63.89
C THR A 158 -16.72 -14.70 -64.43
N GLU A 159 -15.91 -15.36 -63.59
CA GLU A 159 -15.10 -16.51 -64.00
C GLU A 159 -15.99 -17.73 -64.31
N GLN A 160 -17.06 -17.96 -63.55
CA GLN A 160 -18.02 -19.03 -63.85
C GLN A 160 -18.70 -18.80 -65.21
N MET A 161 -19.09 -17.56 -65.53
CA MET A 161 -19.63 -17.23 -66.86
C MET A 161 -18.59 -17.43 -67.96
N ALA A 162 -17.34 -16.99 -67.74
CA ALA A 162 -16.26 -17.16 -68.70
C ALA A 162 -15.96 -18.65 -68.95
N HIS A 163 -15.93 -19.46 -67.90
CA HIS A 163 -15.76 -20.91 -67.99
C HIS A 163 -16.86 -21.57 -68.83
N ALA A 164 -18.14 -21.28 -68.55
CA ALA A 164 -19.25 -21.83 -69.31
C ALA A 164 -19.19 -21.47 -70.81
N VAL A 165 -18.73 -20.26 -71.15
CA VAL A 165 -18.53 -19.85 -72.55
C VAL A 165 -17.32 -20.56 -73.19
N ARG A 166 -16.24 -20.81 -72.43
CA ARG A 166 -15.09 -21.62 -72.89
C ARG A 166 -15.53 -23.05 -73.20
N GLU A 167 -16.25 -23.70 -72.29
CA GLU A 167 -16.78 -25.06 -72.50
C GLU A 167 -17.68 -25.14 -73.73
N LYS A 168 -18.60 -24.18 -73.89
CA LYS A 168 -19.47 -24.13 -75.08
C LYS A 168 -18.66 -23.98 -76.37
N ALA A 169 -17.64 -23.12 -76.38
CA ALA A 169 -16.77 -22.93 -77.53
C ALA A 169 -15.94 -24.18 -77.88
N ASP A 170 -15.49 -24.90 -76.86
CA ASP A 170 -14.70 -26.11 -77.05
C ASP A 170 -15.58 -27.28 -77.53
N ILE A 171 -16.85 -27.35 -77.09
CA ILE A 171 -17.85 -28.30 -77.63
C ILE A 171 -18.15 -27.97 -79.11
N GLU A 172 -18.41 -26.71 -79.44
CA GLU A 172 -18.72 -26.26 -80.81
C GLU A 172 -17.53 -26.49 -81.78
N ALA A 173 -16.30 -26.37 -81.28
CA ALA A 173 -15.09 -26.70 -82.04
C ALA A 173 -14.90 -28.21 -82.27
N LYS A 174 -15.41 -29.07 -81.37
CA LYS A 174 -15.32 -30.53 -81.48
C LYS A 174 -16.51 -31.14 -82.22
N SER A 175 -17.67 -30.49 -82.22
CA SER A 175 -18.85 -30.96 -82.94
C SER A 175 -18.67 -30.77 -84.45
N LYS A 176 -18.50 -31.87 -85.19
CA LYS A 176 -18.57 -31.86 -86.65
C LYS A 176 -20.00 -31.46 -87.06
N LEU A 177 -20.11 -30.27 -87.65
CA LEU A 177 -21.20 -29.70 -88.45
C LEU A 177 -22.51 -30.50 -88.49
N SER A 178 -23.60 -29.91 -87.95
CA SER A 178 -24.97 -30.35 -88.23
C SER A 178 -25.23 -30.32 -89.74
N LEU A 179 -25.67 -31.45 -90.30
CA LEU A 179 -25.94 -31.64 -91.74
C LEU A 179 -27.02 -30.70 -92.33
N PHE A 180 -27.67 -29.88 -91.49
CA PHE A 180 -28.77 -28.99 -91.86
C PHE A 180 -28.45 -27.49 -91.72
N GLN A 181 -27.19 -27.09 -91.49
CA GLN A 181 -26.80 -25.68 -91.37
C GLN A 181 -25.86 -25.22 -92.50
N SER A 182 -26.16 -24.06 -93.10
CA SER A 182 -25.33 -23.45 -94.14
C SER A 182 -23.95 -23.03 -93.58
N ARG A 183 -22.89 -23.21 -94.38
CA ARG A 183 -21.51 -22.81 -94.04
C ARG A 183 -21.41 -21.36 -93.56
N ILE A 184 -22.24 -20.46 -94.10
CA ILE A 184 -22.26 -19.05 -93.70
C ILE A 184 -22.86 -18.84 -92.30
N SER A 185 -23.92 -19.57 -91.93
CA SER A 185 -24.55 -19.42 -90.61
C SER A 185 -23.64 -19.94 -89.50
N LEU A 186 -22.94 -21.04 -89.77
CA LEU A 186 -21.93 -21.61 -88.87
C LEU A 186 -20.73 -20.69 -88.68
N GLN A 187 -20.25 -20.06 -89.74
CA GLN A 187 -19.18 -19.07 -89.65
C GLN A 187 -19.61 -17.85 -88.83
N LYS A 188 -20.84 -17.34 -89.02
CA LYS A 188 -21.39 -16.25 -88.20
C LYS A 188 -21.55 -16.64 -86.73
N ALA A 189 -22.03 -17.86 -86.43
CA ALA A 189 -22.16 -18.36 -85.07
C ALA A 189 -20.80 -18.49 -84.37
N SER A 190 -19.80 -19.05 -85.05
CA SER A 190 -18.43 -19.18 -84.56
C SER A 190 -17.79 -17.82 -84.26
N VAL A 191 -17.92 -16.84 -85.16
CA VAL A 191 -17.42 -15.47 -84.93
C VAL A 191 -18.11 -14.82 -83.72
N LYS A 192 -19.43 -14.96 -83.60
CA LYS A 192 -20.19 -14.44 -82.46
C LYS A 192 -19.78 -15.10 -81.14
N LEU A 193 -19.53 -16.40 -81.14
CA LEU A 193 -19.06 -17.14 -79.97
C LEU A 193 -17.64 -16.73 -79.58
N LYS A 194 -16.74 -16.55 -80.55
CA LYS A 194 -15.37 -16.07 -80.32
C LYS A 194 -15.36 -14.66 -79.72
N ALA A 195 -16.19 -13.75 -80.22
CA ALA A 195 -16.36 -12.41 -79.67
C ALA A 195 -16.88 -12.47 -78.22
N ARG A 196 -17.93 -13.26 -77.96
CA ARG A 196 -18.49 -13.46 -76.61
C ARG A 196 -17.48 -14.08 -75.64
N ARG A 197 -16.68 -15.05 -76.09
CA ARG A 197 -15.59 -15.65 -75.30
C ARG A 197 -14.55 -14.60 -74.91
N SER A 198 -14.12 -13.78 -75.86
CA SER A 198 -13.18 -12.69 -75.61
C SER A 198 -13.71 -11.69 -74.60
N GLU A 199 -14.97 -11.27 -74.74
CA GLU A 199 -15.62 -10.34 -73.82
C GLU A 199 -15.73 -10.92 -72.39
N CYS A 200 -16.22 -12.15 -72.24
CA CYS A 200 -16.35 -12.80 -70.93
C CYS A 200 -14.97 -13.00 -70.27
N ASN A 201 -13.94 -13.40 -71.02
CA ASN A 201 -12.58 -13.54 -70.50
C ASN A 201 -11.98 -12.21 -70.05
N SER A 202 -12.22 -11.13 -70.79
CA SER A 202 -11.78 -9.79 -70.40
C SER A 202 -12.46 -9.34 -69.10
N LYS A 203 -13.80 -9.52 -68.99
CA LYS A 203 -14.55 -9.21 -67.77
C LYS A 203 -14.08 -10.02 -66.55
N ALA A 204 -13.83 -11.32 -66.72
CA ALA A 204 -13.30 -12.17 -65.64
C ALA A 204 -11.88 -11.76 -65.23
N THR A 205 -11.03 -11.39 -66.20
CA THR A 205 -9.67 -10.87 -65.91
C THR A 205 -9.73 -9.57 -65.12
N HIS A 206 -10.59 -8.63 -65.51
CA HIS A 206 -10.77 -7.38 -64.80
C HIS A 206 -11.29 -7.62 -63.37
N ALA A 207 -12.33 -8.45 -63.19
CA ALA A 207 -12.85 -8.77 -61.87
C ALA A 207 -11.83 -9.51 -60.98
N ARG A 208 -10.96 -10.35 -61.56
CA ARG A 208 -9.83 -10.98 -60.85
C ARG A 208 -8.83 -9.94 -60.37
N ASN A 209 -8.46 -8.99 -61.21
CA ASN A 209 -7.53 -7.92 -60.84
C ASN A 209 -8.12 -7.03 -59.73
N ASP A 210 -9.40 -6.64 -59.84
CA ASP A 210 -10.12 -5.92 -58.77
C ASP A 210 -10.10 -6.71 -57.45
N TYR A 211 -10.34 -8.03 -57.51
CA TYR A 211 -10.28 -8.89 -56.33
C TYR A 211 -8.88 -8.95 -55.72
N LEU A 212 -7.82 -9.10 -56.52
CA LEU A 212 -6.45 -9.11 -56.04
C LEU A 212 -6.03 -7.78 -55.40
N LEU A 213 -6.47 -6.64 -55.96
CA LEU A 213 -6.22 -5.32 -55.37
C LEU A 213 -6.94 -5.15 -54.03
N THR A 214 -8.23 -5.50 -53.95
CA THR A 214 -8.98 -5.45 -52.69
C THR A 214 -8.44 -6.43 -51.65
N LEU A 215 -7.89 -7.57 -52.06
CA LEU A 215 -7.21 -8.52 -51.18
C LEU A 215 -5.94 -7.92 -50.58
N ALA A 216 -5.08 -7.33 -51.41
CA ALA A 216 -3.87 -6.66 -50.95
C ALA A 216 -4.20 -5.51 -49.98
N ALA A 217 -5.20 -4.68 -50.31
CA ALA A 217 -5.63 -3.57 -49.46
C ALA A 217 -6.20 -4.05 -48.12
N ALA A 218 -7.03 -5.09 -48.11
CA ALA A 218 -7.59 -5.66 -46.89
C ALA A 218 -6.51 -6.26 -45.97
N ASN A 219 -5.54 -6.98 -46.53
CA ASN A 219 -4.42 -7.52 -45.76
C ASN A 219 -3.57 -6.39 -45.16
N ALA A 220 -3.23 -5.35 -45.94
CA ALA A 220 -2.46 -4.21 -45.44
C ALA A 220 -3.22 -3.44 -44.33
N HIS A 221 -4.53 -3.27 -44.47
CA HIS A 221 -5.35 -2.64 -43.42
C HIS A 221 -5.42 -3.53 -42.16
N GLN A 222 -5.54 -4.86 -42.33
CA GLN A 222 -5.50 -5.80 -41.21
C GLN A 222 -4.16 -5.73 -40.47
N ASP A 223 -3.03 -5.70 -41.19
CA ASP A 223 -1.71 -5.56 -40.58
C ASP A 223 -1.60 -4.27 -39.76
N ARG A 224 -2.04 -3.14 -40.32
CA ARG A 224 -2.08 -1.86 -39.60
C ARG A 224 -2.97 -1.94 -38.35
N TYR A 225 -4.16 -2.53 -38.47
CA TYR A 225 -5.09 -2.68 -37.35
C TYR A 225 -4.45 -3.40 -36.17
N TYR A 226 -3.78 -4.53 -36.42
CA TYR A 226 -3.17 -5.34 -35.36
C TYR A 226 -1.85 -4.77 -34.84
N GLN A 227 -0.98 -4.29 -35.74
CA GLN A 227 0.38 -3.87 -35.36
C GLN A 227 0.44 -2.45 -34.82
N THR A 228 -0.49 -1.59 -35.24
CA THR A 228 -0.49 -0.16 -34.89
C THR A 228 -1.71 0.22 -34.09
N ASP A 229 -2.90 0.06 -34.66
CA ASP A 229 -4.11 0.68 -34.09
C ASP A 229 -4.51 0.05 -32.75
N LEU A 230 -4.59 -1.28 -32.67
CA LEU A 230 -4.89 -1.99 -31.43
C LEU A 230 -3.85 -1.74 -30.34
N VAL A 231 -2.56 -1.76 -30.71
CA VAL A 231 -1.46 -1.49 -29.77
C VAL A 231 -1.57 -0.08 -29.19
N ASN A 232 -1.89 0.91 -30.03
CA ASN A 232 -2.06 2.29 -29.60
C ASN A 232 -3.30 2.46 -28.71
N ILE A 233 -4.41 1.78 -29.02
CA ILE A 233 -5.61 1.78 -28.17
C ILE A 233 -5.29 1.17 -26.79
N MET A 234 -4.56 0.05 -26.74
CA MET A 234 -4.15 -0.58 -25.48
C MET A 234 -3.26 0.36 -24.65
N LYS A 235 -2.24 0.97 -25.26
CA LYS A 235 -1.38 1.95 -24.58
C LYS A 235 -2.15 3.16 -24.07
N ALA A 236 -3.07 3.69 -24.88
CA ALA A 236 -3.92 4.80 -24.49
C ALA A 236 -4.89 4.42 -23.36
N LEU A 237 -5.40 3.19 -23.35
CA LEU A 237 -6.26 2.68 -22.29
C LEU A 237 -5.50 2.52 -20.98
N ASP A 238 -4.25 2.09 -21.02
CA ASP A 238 -3.38 1.95 -19.86
C ASP A 238 -3.08 3.32 -19.23
N GLY A 239 -2.68 4.27 -20.07
CA GLY A 239 -2.20 5.57 -19.62
C GLY A 239 -1.05 5.40 -18.62
N ASN A 240 -1.10 6.15 -17.52
CA ASN A 240 -0.07 6.09 -16.47
C ASN A 240 -0.52 5.28 -15.24
N VAL A 241 -1.50 4.36 -15.37
CA VAL A 241 -2.08 3.65 -14.21
C VAL A 241 -1.03 2.90 -13.39
N TYR A 242 -0.05 2.27 -14.05
CA TYR A 242 0.98 1.48 -13.38
C TYR A 242 1.91 2.33 -12.51
N ASP A 243 2.23 3.55 -12.93
CA ASP A 243 3.03 4.47 -12.11
C ASP A 243 2.27 4.90 -10.86
N HIS A 244 0.99 5.23 -10.98
CA HIS A 244 0.16 5.58 -9.82
C HIS A 244 0.04 4.40 -8.84
N LEU A 245 -0.21 3.18 -9.33
CA LEU A 245 -0.29 1.99 -8.48
C LEU A 245 1.03 1.74 -7.74
N LYS A 246 2.16 1.87 -8.42
CA LYS A 246 3.50 1.79 -7.82
C LYS A 246 3.69 2.87 -6.75
N ASP A 247 3.31 4.11 -7.04
CA ASP A 247 3.45 5.22 -6.10
C ASP A 247 2.56 5.04 -4.86
N TYR A 248 1.37 4.46 -5.00
CA TYR A 248 0.51 4.11 -3.87
C TYR A 248 1.13 3.04 -2.98
N LEU A 249 1.72 1.99 -3.57
CA LEU A 249 2.44 0.96 -2.81
C LEU A 249 3.63 1.57 -2.06
N ILE A 250 4.39 2.46 -2.70
CA ILE A 250 5.48 3.20 -2.05
C ILE A 250 4.94 4.06 -0.90
N ALA A 251 3.82 4.76 -1.09
CA ALA A 251 3.20 5.59 -0.06
C ALA A 251 2.71 4.75 1.13
N PHE A 252 2.16 3.56 0.92
CA PHE A 252 1.84 2.62 2.00
C PHE A 252 3.08 2.31 2.83
N SER A 253 4.16 1.85 2.19
CA SER A 253 5.38 1.47 2.89
C SER A 253 6.05 2.64 3.60
N ARG A 254 6.11 3.82 2.96
CA ARG A 254 6.72 5.02 3.56
C ARG A 254 5.95 5.49 4.80
N THR A 255 4.62 5.44 4.78
CA THR A 255 3.77 5.83 5.92
C THR A 255 4.02 4.94 7.14
N GLU A 256 4.17 3.62 6.93
CA GLU A 256 4.52 2.69 8.00
C GLU A 256 5.94 2.93 8.53
N LEU A 257 6.92 3.14 7.64
CA LEU A 257 8.30 3.41 8.04
C LEU A 257 8.43 4.70 8.86
N GLU A 258 7.75 5.78 8.45
CA GLU A 258 7.71 7.05 9.18
C GLU A 258 7.12 6.88 10.59
N THR A 259 6.06 6.07 10.70
CA THR A 259 5.44 5.72 11.97
C THR A 259 6.41 4.96 12.87
N CYS A 260 7.08 3.91 12.34
CA CYS A 260 8.10 3.16 13.07
C CYS A 260 9.26 4.04 13.53
N GLN A 261 9.75 4.93 12.68
CA GLN A 261 10.85 5.82 13.01
C GLN A 261 10.49 6.77 14.17
N THR A 262 9.27 7.32 14.15
CA THR A 262 8.78 8.20 15.23
C THR A 262 8.70 7.45 16.56
N VAL A 263 8.17 6.22 16.55
CA VAL A 263 8.11 5.34 17.72
C VAL A 263 9.51 5.06 18.24
N GLN A 264 10.43 4.62 17.37
CA GLN A 264 11.80 4.29 17.72
C GLN A 264 12.52 5.48 18.37
N ASN A 265 12.49 6.65 17.73
CA ASN A 265 13.17 7.85 18.23
C ASN A 265 12.66 8.25 19.63
N THR A 266 11.35 8.22 19.82
CA THR A 266 10.73 8.60 21.10
C THR A 266 11.13 7.63 22.21
N PHE A 267 10.94 6.33 21.98
CA PHE A 267 11.19 5.34 23.03
C PHE A 267 12.68 5.09 23.28
N GLN A 268 13.55 5.35 22.30
CA GLN A 268 14.99 5.37 22.52
C GLN A 268 15.40 6.47 23.51
N PHE A 269 14.90 7.69 23.32
CA PHE A 269 15.12 8.81 24.26
C PHE A 269 14.58 8.49 25.66
N LEU A 270 13.38 7.91 25.75
CA LEU A 270 12.77 7.56 27.04
C LEU A 270 13.54 6.44 27.76
N LEU A 271 14.05 5.45 27.01
CA LEU A 271 14.88 4.38 27.55
C LEU A 271 16.15 4.94 28.19
N GLU A 272 16.85 5.83 27.48
CA GLU A 272 18.05 6.49 27.98
C GLU A 272 17.76 7.30 29.24
N ASN A 273 16.66 8.05 29.29
CA ASN A 273 16.30 8.81 30.48
C ASN A 273 15.87 7.92 31.65
N SER A 274 15.19 6.81 31.39
CA SER A 274 14.78 5.87 32.44
C SER A 274 15.98 5.24 33.15
N SER A 275 17.10 5.06 32.44
CA SER A 275 18.34 4.54 33.02
C SER A 275 19.03 5.50 34.00
N LYS A 276 18.62 6.79 34.05
CA LYS A 276 19.24 7.82 34.88
C LYS A 276 18.69 7.88 36.30
N VAL A 277 17.65 7.10 36.64
CA VAL A 277 17.02 7.13 37.97
C VAL A 277 18.02 6.65 39.03
N VAL A 278 18.23 7.46 40.09
CA VAL A 278 19.15 7.15 41.18
C VAL A 278 18.41 7.15 42.52
N ARG A 279 18.46 6.02 43.23
CA ARG A 279 17.81 5.87 44.55
C ARG A 279 18.27 6.93 45.55
N ASP A 280 19.57 7.16 45.65
CA ASP A 280 20.15 8.08 46.63
C ASP A 280 19.71 9.53 46.37
N TYR A 281 19.48 9.90 45.11
CA TYR A 281 18.91 11.19 44.75
C TYR A 281 17.46 11.33 45.22
N ASN A 282 16.64 10.28 45.04
CA ASN A 282 15.26 10.28 45.54
C ASN A 282 15.21 10.38 47.07
N LEU A 283 16.12 9.71 47.79
CA LEU A 283 16.25 9.83 49.25
C LEU A 283 16.64 11.26 49.65
N GLN A 284 17.58 11.88 48.94
CA GLN A 284 18.00 13.25 49.20
C GLN A 284 16.83 14.23 49.06
N LEU A 285 16.03 14.10 47.99
CA LEU A 285 14.82 14.91 47.79
C LEU A 285 13.83 14.73 48.96
N PHE A 286 13.59 13.49 49.38
CA PHE A 286 12.68 13.21 50.50
C PHE A 286 13.15 13.87 51.80
N LEU A 287 14.45 13.77 52.13
CA LEU A 287 15.01 14.40 53.33
C LEU A 287 14.96 15.94 53.25
N GLN A 288 15.22 16.52 52.08
CA GLN A 288 15.11 17.97 51.87
C GLN A 288 13.69 18.49 52.07
N GLU A 289 12.68 17.76 51.63
CA GLU A 289 11.27 18.14 51.78
C GLU A 289 10.75 17.95 53.21
N ASN A 290 11.35 17.03 53.97
CA ASN A 290 10.85 16.61 55.28
C ASN A 290 11.84 16.95 56.39
N ALA A 291 11.84 18.23 56.80
CA ALA A 291 12.82 18.73 57.76
C ALA A 291 12.81 18.03 59.13
N VAL A 292 11.73 17.31 59.46
CA VAL A 292 11.60 16.48 60.66
C VAL A 292 12.65 15.37 60.76
N PHE A 293 13.20 14.92 59.62
CA PHE A 293 14.25 13.90 59.59
C PHE A 293 15.65 14.49 59.70
N HIS A 294 15.80 15.82 59.69
CA HIS A 294 17.10 16.44 59.96
C HIS A 294 17.50 16.25 61.41
N LYS A 295 18.81 16.16 61.64
CA LYS A 295 19.37 16.02 62.99
C LYS A 295 18.87 17.17 63.87
N PRO A 296 18.17 16.90 64.99
CA PRO A 296 17.75 17.94 65.92
C PRO A 296 18.99 18.54 66.61
N GLN A 297 18.81 19.71 67.23
CA GLN A 297 19.87 20.25 68.06
C GLN A 297 20.22 19.25 69.18
N PRO A 298 21.52 19.07 69.49
CA PRO A 298 21.91 18.28 70.65
C PRO A 298 21.23 18.82 71.90
N PHE A 299 20.79 17.92 72.77
CA PHE A 299 20.33 18.31 74.09
C PHE A 299 21.43 19.08 74.81
N GLN A 300 21.06 20.21 75.39
CA GLN A 300 21.98 21.06 76.15
C GLN A 300 21.73 20.84 77.63
N PHE A 301 22.81 20.85 78.41
CA PHE A 301 22.71 20.87 79.87
C PHE A 301 22.03 22.16 80.32
N GLN A 302 20.95 22.04 81.10
CA GLN A 302 20.19 23.16 81.64
C GLN A 302 20.47 23.26 83.15
N PRO A 303 21.37 24.15 83.56
CA PRO A 303 21.76 24.31 84.96
C PRO A 303 20.67 24.98 85.78
N CYS A 304 20.61 24.66 87.08
CA CYS A 304 19.84 25.45 88.04
C CYS A 304 20.56 26.80 88.28
N ASP A 305 19.83 27.85 88.71
CA ASP A 305 20.34 29.22 88.79
C ASP A 305 21.63 29.38 89.64
N SER A 306 21.86 28.48 90.59
CA SER A 306 23.05 28.47 91.46
C SER A 306 24.16 27.52 91.00
N ASP A 307 23.96 26.76 89.93
CA ASP A 307 24.90 25.75 89.46
C ASP A 307 25.93 26.35 88.48
N THR A 308 27.16 26.45 88.97
CA THR A 308 28.32 26.97 88.21
C THR A 308 29.07 25.87 87.46
N SER A 309 28.77 24.60 87.71
CA SER A 309 29.48 23.49 87.08
C SER A 309 28.88 23.15 85.70
N ARG A 310 29.75 22.75 84.77
CA ARG A 310 29.41 22.35 83.40
C ARG A 310 30.15 21.10 82.95
N GLN A 311 30.93 20.51 83.85
CA GLN A 311 31.81 19.38 83.57
C GLN A 311 31.55 18.28 84.60
N LEU A 312 31.96 17.06 84.27
CA LEU A 312 31.91 15.98 85.24
C LEU A 312 32.94 16.26 86.33
N GLU A 313 32.48 16.39 87.57
CA GLU A 313 33.34 16.56 88.73
C GLU A 313 33.60 15.19 89.36
N SER A 314 34.87 14.89 89.62
CA SER A 314 35.30 13.69 90.33
C SER A 314 35.92 14.08 91.66
N GLU A 315 35.33 13.67 92.77
CA GLU A 315 35.97 13.77 94.07
C GLU A 315 36.96 12.60 94.23
N THR A 316 38.25 12.88 94.14
CA THR A 316 39.30 11.85 94.22
C THR A 316 39.32 11.17 95.58
N GLY A 317 39.21 9.83 95.59
CA GLY A 317 39.33 9.02 96.80
C GLY A 317 38.03 8.80 97.60
N THR A 318 36.87 9.21 97.07
CA THR A 318 35.55 8.90 97.65
C THR A 318 34.84 7.80 96.88
N THR A 319 33.79 7.21 97.46
CA THR A 319 32.92 6.21 96.82
C THR A 319 32.26 6.71 95.51
N GLU A 320 32.26 8.01 95.24
CA GLU A 320 31.62 8.65 94.09
C GLU A 320 32.44 8.52 92.79
N GLU A 321 33.78 8.53 92.84
CA GLU A 321 34.65 8.30 91.67
C GLU A 321 34.49 6.88 91.10
N HIS A 322 34.30 5.89 91.98
CA HIS A 322 33.97 4.52 91.60
C HIS A 322 32.54 4.40 91.03
N SER A 323 31.63 5.30 91.40
CA SER A 323 30.24 5.34 90.90
C SER A 323 30.18 5.81 89.44
N LEU A 324 30.87 6.91 89.09
CA LEU A 324 30.93 7.41 87.71
C LEU A 324 31.53 6.38 86.74
N ASN A 325 32.65 5.76 87.14
CA ASN A 325 33.29 4.70 86.35
C ASN A 325 32.40 3.46 86.18
N LYS A 326 31.64 3.10 87.21
CA LYS A 326 30.68 1.99 87.15
C LYS A 326 29.54 2.30 86.18
N GLU A 327 29.00 3.53 86.20
CA GLU A 327 27.92 3.95 85.30
C GLU A 327 28.42 4.05 83.84
N ALA A 328 29.63 4.57 83.62
CA ALA A 328 30.26 4.58 82.29
C ALA A 328 30.41 3.16 81.72
N ARG A 329 30.89 2.19 82.53
CA ARG A 329 30.98 0.77 82.13
C ARG A 329 29.62 0.15 81.84
N LYS A 330 28.59 0.51 82.60
CA LYS A 330 27.20 0.06 82.37
C LYS A 330 26.68 0.54 81.02
N TRP A 331 26.83 1.82 80.68
CA TRP A 331 26.43 2.35 79.37
C TRP A 331 27.23 1.72 78.23
N ALA A 332 28.55 1.58 78.37
CA ALA A 332 29.39 0.92 77.37
C ALA A 332 28.96 -0.54 77.11
N THR A 333 28.68 -1.30 78.18
CA THR A 333 28.21 -2.70 78.07
C THR A 333 26.84 -2.78 77.41
N ARG A 334 25.95 -1.83 77.73
CA ARG A 334 24.62 -1.73 77.10
C ARG A 334 24.74 -1.50 75.59
N VAL A 335 25.54 -0.51 75.17
CA VAL A 335 25.78 -0.21 73.75
C VAL A 335 26.35 -1.43 73.02
N ALA A 336 27.35 -2.11 73.61
CA ALA A 336 27.93 -3.31 73.01
C ALA A 336 26.92 -4.46 72.84
N ARG A 337 26.02 -4.66 73.82
CA ARG A 337 24.95 -5.66 73.75
C ARG A 337 23.91 -5.30 72.68
N GLU A 338 23.45 -4.05 72.66
CA GLU A 338 22.47 -3.57 71.68
C GLU A 338 23.02 -3.66 70.25
N HIS A 339 24.30 -3.29 70.05
CA HIS A 339 24.95 -3.45 68.75
C HIS A 339 24.97 -4.90 68.26
N LYS A 340 25.32 -5.86 69.13
CA LYS A 340 25.26 -7.30 68.79
C LYS A 340 23.86 -7.76 68.41
N ASN A 341 22.84 -7.28 69.12
CA ASN A 341 21.45 -7.61 68.83
C ASN A 341 21.00 -7.05 67.46
N ILE A 342 21.35 -5.80 67.15
CA ILE A 342 21.04 -5.17 65.86
C ILE A 342 21.70 -5.94 64.71
N VAL A 343 22.98 -6.28 64.84
CA VAL A 343 23.70 -7.06 63.81
C VAL A 343 23.07 -8.44 63.61
N HIS A 344 22.63 -9.08 64.69
CA HIS A 344 21.92 -10.36 64.61
C HIS A 344 20.57 -10.22 63.88
N GLN A 345 19.78 -9.22 64.24
CA GLN A 345 18.48 -8.96 63.60
C GLN A 345 18.63 -8.61 62.11
N GLN A 346 19.62 -7.80 61.73
CA GLN A 346 19.90 -7.47 60.34
C GLN A 346 20.27 -8.71 59.50
N ARG A 347 20.97 -9.69 60.08
CA ARG A 347 21.28 -10.95 59.40
C ARG A 347 20.04 -11.83 59.18
N VAL A 348 19.07 -11.76 60.09
CA VAL A 348 17.81 -12.51 59.97
C VAL A 348 16.89 -11.85 58.94
N SER A 349 16.80 -10.52 58.90
CA SER A 349 15.91 -9.79 57.98
C SER A 349 16.39 -9.76 56.52
N VAL A 350 17.69 -9.90 56.25
CA VAL A 350 18.22 -10.05 54.87
C VAL A 350 17.76 -11.37 54.21
N VAL A 351 17.35 -12.37 55.00
CA VAL A 351 16.83 -13.65 54.47
C VAL A 351 15.38 -13.52 53.97
N GLU A 352 14.65 -12.47 54.36
CA GLU A 352 13.24 -12.24 53.99
C GLU A 352 13.05 -11.15 52.92
N SER A 353 14.12 -10.54 52.40
CA SER A 353 14.00 -9.57 51.31
C SER A 353 13.66 -10.25 49.98
N TRP A 354 12.68 -9.68 49.27
CA TRP A 354 12.17 -10.13 47.97
C TRP A 354 13.29 -10.48 46.98
N PRO A 355 13.08 -11.50 46.11
CA PRO A 355 14.11 -11.93 45.18
C PRO A 355 14.52 -10.75 44.32
N HIS A 356 15.80 -10.41 44.36
CA HIS A 356 16.38 -9.45 43.44
C HIS A 356 16.23 -10.03 42.03
N SER A 357 15.37 -9.41 41.22
CA SER A 357 15.19 -9.79 39.83
C SER A 357 16.42 -9.40 39.01
N ALA A 358 16.77 -10.31 38.10
CA ALA A 358 17.91 -10.32 37.18
C ALA A 358 18.01 -9.10 36.24
#